data_AF-A0A2N8TPH6-F1
#
_entry.id   AF-A0A2N8TPH6-F1
#
_cell.length_a   1.000
_cell.length_b   1.000
_cell.length_c   1.000
_cell.angle_alpha   90.00
_cell.angle_beta   90.00
_cell.angle_gamma   90.00
#
_symmetry.space_group_name_H-M   'P 1'
#
loop_
_entity.id
_entity.type
_entity.pdbx_description
1 polymer ?
#
loop_
_entity_poly.entity_id
_entity_poly.type
_entity_poly.pdbx_seq_one_letter_code
_entity_poly.pdbx_strand_id
1 'polypeptide(L)'
;MAVRDKVRTIGHSGLEVLDVAVSRQCTVEIKEPRDTLTLSRRLNGVKLDVVDDANFTGLKFGQTIPWGSIRASGPEGLRISYRVRTGRDVTGAPEF
;
A
#
# COMPACT_ATOMS: atom_id res chain seq x y z
N MET A 1 -12.18 -10.19 8.58
CA MET A 1 -10.94 -9.45 8.24
C MET A 1 -10.08 -10.37 7.40
N ALA A 2 -9.59 -9.93 6.24
CA ALA A 2 -8.71 -10.75 5.40
C ALA A 2 -7.29 -10.15 5.42
N VAL A 3 -6.31 -10.97 5.81
CA VAL A 3 -4.89 -10.62 5.84
C VAL A 3 -4.17 -11.45 4.78
N ARG A 4 -3.34 -10.81 3.97
CA ARG A 4 -2.60 -11.45 2.89
C ARG A 4 -1.16 -10.94 2.87
N ASP A 5 -0.22 -11.82 3.12
CA ASP A 5 1.19 -11.54 2.86
C ASP A 5 1.48 -11.73 1.37
N LYS A 6 2.22 -10.79 0.79
CA LYS A 6 2.54 -10.72 -0.63
C LYS A 6 4.00 -10.35 -0.82
N VAL A 7 4.52 -10.71 -1.98
CA VAL A 7 5.85 -10.34 -2.45
C VAL A 7 5.71 -9.74 -3.83
N ARG A 8 6.39 -8.61 -4.07
CA ARG A 8 6.54 -7.97 -5.39
C ARG A 8 7.98 -7.57 -5.60
N THR A 9 8.36 -7.37 -6.85
CA THR A 9 9.65 -6.78 -7.21
C THR A 9 9.37 -5.49 -7.94
N ILE A 10 10.09 -4.41 -7.60
CA ILE A 10 9.98 -3.16 -8.34
C ILE A 10 10.42 -3.38 -9.78
N GLY A 11 9.49 -3.19 -10.72
CA GLY A 11 9.77 -3.26 -12.14
C GLY A 11 10.58 -2.06 -12.65
N HIS A 12 10.88 -2.08 -13.94
CA HIS A 12 11.71 -1.07 -14.62
C HIS A 12 11.18 0.37 -14.49
N SER A 13 9.89 0.54 -14.21
CA SER A 13 9.26 1.85 -13.96
C SER A 13 9.65 2.48 -12.62
N GLY A 14 10.31 1.75 -11.72
CA GLY A 14 10.60 2.21 -10.35
C GLY A 14 9.36 2.30 -9.46
N LEU A 15 8.19 1.86 -9.94
CA LEU A 15 6.90 2.00 -9.26
C LEU A 15 6.07 0.73 -9.41
N GLU A 16 5.52 0.25 -8.29
CA GLU A 16 4.65 -0.93 -8.23
C GLU A 16 3.34 -0.65 -7.49
N VAL A 17 2.26 -1.27 -7.97
CA VAL A 17 0.96 -1.26 -7.29
C VAL A 17 0.87 -2.43 -6.32
N LEU A 18 0.79 -2.13 -5.02
CA LEU A 18 0.76 -3.13 -3.95
C LEU A 18 -0.65 -3.70 -3.73
N ASP A 19 -1.66 -2.83 -3.70
CA ASP A 19 -3.06 -3.25 -3.63
C ASP A 19 -4.02 -2.24 -4.24
N VAL A 20 -5.17 -2.76 -4.67
CA VAL A 20 -6.29 -2.02 -5.24
C VAL A 20 -7.52 -2.26 -4.37
N ALA A 21 -8.13 -1.16 -3.93
CA ALA A 21 -9.33 -1.15 -3.12
C ALA A 21 -10.47 -0.45 -3.88
N VAL A 22 -11.60 -1.14 -4.00
CA VAL A 22 -12.84 -0.66 -4.62
C VAL A 22 -13.92 -0.76 -3.54
N SER A 23 -14.48 0.37 -3.12
CA SER A 23 -15.54 0.44 -2.10
C SER A 23 -15.23 -0.38 -0.84
N ARG A 24 -13.96 -0.44 -0.43
CA ARG A 24 -13.49 -1.17 0.76
C ARG A 24 -12.27 -0.50 1.38
N GLN A 25 -12.08 -0.68 2.68
CA GLN A 25 -10.87 -0.23 3.36
C GLN A 25 -9.72 -1.21 3.12
N CYS A 26 -8.50 -0.70 3.05
CA CYS A 26 -7.29 -1.49 2.84
C CYS A 26 -6.10 -0.82 3.53
N THR A 27 -5.24 -1.60 4.19
CA THR A 27 -3.93 -1.13 4.65
C THR A 27 -2.83 -2.04 4.13
N VAL A 28 -1.66 -1.43 3.93
CA VAL A 28 -0.44 -2.09 3.49
C VAL A 28 0.65 -1.80 4.51
N GLU A 29 1.29 -2.85 4.98
CA GLU A 29 2.42 -2.83 5.90
C GLU A 29 3.62 -3.46 5.18
N ILE A 30 4.69 -2.69 4.99
CA ILE A 30 5.94 -3.17 4.44
C ILE A 30 6.69 -3.93 5.53
N LYS A 31 7.05 -5.18 5.25
CA LYS A 31 7.92 -5.96 6.11
C LYS A 31 9.38 -5.67 5.77
N GLU A 32 9.72 -5.77 4.49
CA GLU A 32 11.07 -5.58 3.98
C GLU A 32 11.03 -5.11 2.52
N PRO A 33 11.99 -4.28 2.08
CA PRO A 33 12.93 -3.53 2.91
C PRO A 33 12.23 -2.33 3.55
N ARG A 34 12.48 -2.13 4.85
CA ARG A 34 12.02 -0.93 5.55
C ARG A 34 12.86 0.27 5.11
N ASP A 35 12.26 1.45 5.08
CA ASP A 35 12.94 2.74 4.89
C ASP A 35 13.60 2.99 3.51
N THR A 36 13.53 2.03 2.59
CA THR A 36 14.05 2.16 1.21
C THR A 36 12.97 2.55 0.20
N LEU A 37 11.70 2.45 0.61
CA LEU A 37 10.54 2.61 -0.26
C LEU A 37 9.79 3.89 0.08
N THR A 38 9.27 4.54 -0.95
CA THR A 38 8.29 5.63 -0.78
C THR A 38 6.90 5.10 -1.06
N LEU A 39 6.03 5.12 -0.06
CA LEU A 39 4.63 4.76 -0.23
C LEU A 39 3.82 5.95 -0.74
N SER A 40 2.92 5.67 -1.68
CA SER A 40 1.96 6.65 -2.17
C SER A 40 0.60 6.00 -2.39
N ARG A 41 -0.47 6.79 -2.26
CA ARG A 41 -1.84 6.36 -2.56
C ARG A 41 -2.37 7.09 -3.78
N ARG A 42 -3.14 6.40 -4.64
CA ARG A 42 -3.91 7.02 -5.73
C ARG A 42 -5.39 6.97 -5.39
N LEU A 43 -6.10 8.10 -5.45
CA LEU A 43 -7.55 8.15 -5.29
C LEU A 43 -8.21 8.58 -6.59
N ASN A 44 -9.17 7.78 -7.10
CA ASN A 44 -10.01 8.09 -8.27
C ASN A 44 -9.23 8.62 -9.48
N GLY A 45 -8.03 8.11 -9.71
CA GLY A 45 -7.18 8.52 -10.83
C GLY A 45 -6.43 9.85 -10.66
N VAL A 46 -6.76 10.69 -9.67
CA VAL A 46 -6.31 12.09 -9.64
C VAL A 46 -5.37 12.42 -8.47
N LYS A 47 -5.61 11.88 -7.27
CA LYS A 47 -4.84 12.31 -6.08
C LYS A 47 -3.72 11.33 -5.75
N LEU A 48 -2.46 11.74 -5.89
CA LEU A 48 -1.27 11.03 -5.42
C LEU A 48 -0.78 11.70 -4.13
N ASP A 49 -1.10 11.14 -2.97
CA ASP A 49 -0.49 11.58 -1.70
C ASP A 49 0.70 10.67 -1.40
N VAL A 50 1.87 11.27 -1.21
CA VAL A 50 3.01 10.59 -0.57
C VAL A 50 2.68 10.44 0.91
N VAL A 51 2.97 9.28 1.47
CA VAL A 51 2.64 8.92 2.84
C VAL A 51 3.84 9.24 3.73
N ASP A 52 3.59 9.81 4.91
CA ASP A 52 4.61 10.15 5.89
C ASP A 52 5.30 8.90 6.47
N ASP A 53 4.50 7.86 6.73
CA ASP A 53 5.00 6.55 7.14
C ASP A 53 5.41 5.73 5.89
N ALA A 54 6.72 5.52 5.74
CA ALA A 54 7.32 4.75 4.65
C ALA A 54 7.01 3.24 4.72
N ASN A 55 6.64 2.74 5.91
CA ASN A 55 6.45 1.32 6.18
C ASN A 55 4.98 0.94 6.33
N PHE A 56 4.07 1.90 6.51
CA PHE A 56 2.66 1.65 6.69
C PHE A 56 1.78 2.69 5.99
N THR A 57 0.77 2.23 5.27
CA THR A 57 -0.22 3.14 4.69
C THR A 57 -1.60 2.52 4.58
N GLY A 58 -2.63 3.38 4.50
CA GLY A 58 -4.02 2.98 4.50
C GLY A 58 -4.92 3.81 3.60
N LEU A 59 -5.98 3.15 3.12
CA LEU A 59 -7.09 3.71 2.37
C LEU A 59 -8.38 3.53 3.18
N LYS A 60 -9.02 4.66 3.52
CA LYS A 60 -10.34 4.69 4.15
C LYS A 60 -11.44 4.45 3.13
N PHE A 61 -12.63 4.06 3.58
CA PHE A 61 -13.76 3.76 2.69
C PHE A 61 -14.11 4.92 1.76
N GLY A 62 -14.20 6.15 2.28
CA GLY A 62 -14.46 7.33 1.45
C GLY A 62 -13.36 7.65 0.42
N GLN A 63 -12.15 7.11 0.59
CA GLN A 63 -11.04 7.27 -0.36
C GLN A 63 -11.04 6.20 -1.46
N THR A 64 -11.83 5.13 -1.30
CA THR A 64 -11.85 4.00 -2.24
C THR A 64 -13.10 3.96 -3.10
N ILE A 65 -13.90 5.04 -3.13
CA ILE A 65 -15.10 5.17 -3.96
C ILE A 65 -14.83 6.11 -5.15
N PRO A 66 -14.99 5.64 -6.40
CA PRO A 66 -15.14 4.25 -6.80
C PRO A 66 -13.86 3.41 -6.64
N TRP A 67 -12.67 4.03 -6.59
CA TRP A 67 -11.41 3.29 -6.59
C TRP A 67 -10.25 4.02 -5.90
N GLY A 68 -9.46 3.27 -5.14
CA GLY A 68 -8.17 3.71 -4.60
C GLY A 68 -7.09 2.62 -4.74
N SER A 69 -5.82 3.03 -4.81
CA SER A 69 -4.69 2.11 -4.85
C SER A 69 -3.53 2.56 -3.96
N ILE A 70 -2.78 1.60 -3.44
CA ILE A 70 -1.52 1.82 -2.71
C ILE A 70 -0.38 1.39 -3.61
N ARG A 71 0.66 2.22 -3.68
CA ARG A 71 1.82 2.05 -4.53
C ARG A 71 3.10 2.22 -3.71
N ALA A 72 4.14 1.51 -4.11
CA ALA A 72 5.50 1.74 -3.64
C ALA A 72 6.36 2.22 -4.81
N SER A 73 7.26 3.16 -4.51
CA SER A 73 8.33 3.60 -5.39
C SER A 73 9.67 3.24 -4.77
N GLY A 74 10.62 2.80 -5.58
CA GLY A 74 11.95 2.40 -5.11
C GLY A 74 12.90 2.03 -6.25
N PRO A 75 14.13 1.60 -5.93
CA PRO A 75 15.07 1.15 -6.95
C PRO A 75 14.57 -0.08 -7.69
N GLU A 76 14.86 -0.14 -9.00
CA GLU A 76 14.56 -1.29 -9.86
C GLU A 76 15.17 -2.57 -9.29
N GLY A 77 14.44 -3.69 -9.40
CA GLY A 77 14.90 -5.00 -8.95
C GLY A 77 14.77 -5.21 -7.44
N LEU A 78 14.33 -4.21 -6.69
CA LEU A 78 14.12 -4.32 -5.25
C LEU A 78 12.92 -5.23 -4.94
N ARG A 79 13.17 -6.29 -4.17
CA ARG A 79 12.14 -7.20 -3.71
C ARG A 79 11.46 -6.66 -2.45
N ILE A 80 10.14 -6.51 -2.51
CA ILE A 80 9.28 -5.99 -1.46
C ILE A 80 8.42 -7.12 -0.91
N SER A 81 8.53 -7.35 0.40
CA SER A 81 7.65 -8.21 1.19
C SER A 81 6.69 -7.33 1.98
N TYR A 82 5.38 -7.52 1.82
CA TYR A 82 4.38 -6.67 2.45
C TYR A 82 3.12 -7.44 2.82
N ARG A 83 2.37 -6.91 3.77
CA ARG A 83 1.11 -7.45 4.26
C ARG A 83 -0.01 -6.51 3.90
N VAL A 84 -1.07 -7.06 3.32
CA VAL A 84 -2.31 -6.33 3.02
C VAL A 84 -3.39 -6.77 3.99
N ARG A 85 -3.99 -5.83 4.72
CA ARG A 85 -5.18 -6.08 5.55
C ARG A 85 -6.38 -5.42 4.88
N THR A 86 -7.51 -6.13 4.78
CA THR A 86 -8.76 -5.61 4.20
C THR A 86 -9.97 -6.01 5.07
N GLY A 87 -11.00 -5.15 5.13
CA GLY A 87 -12.23 -5.40 5.89
C GLY A 87 -12.75 -4.20 6.66
N ARG A 88 -13.54 -4.44 7.71
CA ARG A 88 -14.14 -3.41 8.58
C ARG A 88 -13.19 -2.95 9.69
N ASP A 89 -12.29 -3.84 10.14
CA ASP A 89 -11.31 -3.63 11.21
C ASP A 89 -9.86 -3.57 10.67
N VAL A 90 -9.59 -2.59 9.81
CA VAL A 90 -8.24 -2.44 9.21
C VAL A 90 -7.30 -1.59 10.06
N THR A 91 -7.79 -1.12 11.22
CA THR A 91 -7.13 -0.24 12.19
C THR A 91 -6.14 -0.94 13.11
N GLY A 92 -5.60 -2.10 12.72
CA GLY A 92 -4.45 -2.66 13.40
C GLY A 92 -3.33 -1.62 13.31
N ALA A 93 -3.02 -0.96 14.43
CA ALA A 93 -1.80 -0.19 14.55
C ALA A 93 -0.62 -1.09 14.13
N PRO A 94 0.42 -0.55 13.50
CA PRO A 94 1.62 -1.32 13.20
C PRO A 94 2.07 -2.07 14.45
N GLU A 95 2.10 -3.39 14.36
CA GLU A 95 2.64 -4.25 15.41
C GLU A 95 4.16 -4.13 15.29
N PHE A 96 4.73 -3.18 16.04
CA PHE A 96 6.17 -2.98 16.15
C PHE A 96 6.79 -4.06 17.03
#